data_AF-M7ZZB0-F1
#
_entry.id   AF-M7ZZB0-F1
#
_cell.length_a   1.000
_cell.length_b   1.000
_cell.length_c   1.000
_cell.angle_alpha   90.00
_cell.angle_beta   90.00
_cell.angle_gamma   90.00
#
_symmetry.space_group_name_H-M   'P 1'
#
loop_
_entity.id
_entity.type
_entity.pdbx_description
1 polymer ?
#
loop_
_entity_poly.entity_id
_entity_poly.type
_entity_poly.pdbx_seq_one_letter_code
_entity_poly.pdbx_strand_id
1 'polypeptide(L)'
;MARERKDFLGGTRQAVRSGCSSDPDTHKPSNLSGLQKKHVGTDLTIQTVVGGLKVGWRWPKQSVVLLECSIFASCKGRLNEYGIGVWDGTTGDQTGFFYEPPGCALGDADKLQWLDGTRTLMAATMFPRADSSFISLLDFRDKNVVWSWCDVGTPASLEDKHAVHAIAMEDGRSICVINQYDDLGFLDLRSSAGGVRWRSRSKLMSRKKVHAEETCYPKLATHAGQLFASTNDAISVFTGPDHALTSTLRGSDGGAICDFSIGGDRLFALHNEENVFDVWETPPPPII
;
A
#
# COMPACT_ATOMS: atom_id res chain seq x y z
N MET A 1 40.82 32.92 -0.48
CA MET A 1 42.00 32.05 -0.51
C MET A 1 41.67 30.85 0.38
N ALA A 2 41.28 29.70 -0.19
CA ALA A 2 42.17 28.59 -0.58
C ALA A 2 43.00 28.11 0.63
N ARG A 3 42.85 26.90 1.17
CA ARG A 3 43.13 25.57 0.58
C ARG A 3 42.63 24.48 1.55
N GLU A 4 41.92 23.44 1.11
CA GLU A 4 42.42 22.17 0.53
C GLU A 4 42.57 21.06 1.59
N ARG A 5 41.72 20.03 1.49
CA ARG A 5 42.11 18.66 1.85
C ARG A 5 41.66 17.70 0.76
N LYS A 6 42.65 16.87 0.39
CA LYS A 6 42.75 15.96 -0.73
C LYS A 6 41.84 14.75 -0.60
N ASP A 7 41.49 14.26 -1.78
CA ASP A 7 40.90 12.97 -2.11
C ASP A 7 41.71 11.78 -1.59
N PHE A 8 41.02 10.66 -1.35
CA PHE A 8 41.49 9.35 -1.79
C PHE A 8 40.30 8.47 -2.22
N LEU A 9 40.37 8.04 -3.47
CA LEU A 9 39.41 7.22 -4.22
C LEU A 9 39.59 5.72 -3.91
N GLY A 10 38.54 4.93 -4.14
CA GLY A 10 38.69 3.50 -4.46
C GLY A 10 37.44 2.67 -4.24
N GLY A 11 36.58 2.53 -5.25
CA GLY A 11 35.44 1.61 -5.21
C GLY A 11 34.69 1.55 -6.54
N THR A 12 35.15 0.68 -7.42
CA THR A 12 34.65 0.38 -8.77
C THR A 12 33.15 0.06 -8.77
N ARG A 13 32.32 0.82 -9.51
CA ARG A 13 30.91 0.49 -9.77
C ARG A 13 30.79 -0.19 -11.13
N GLN A 14 30.38 -1.46 -11.12
CA GLN A 14 29.93 -2.16 -12.33
C GLN A 14 28.43 -1.86 -12.49
N ALA A 15 28.06 -1.21 -13.59
CA ALA A 15 26.66 -0.96 -13.94
C ALA A 15 26.07 -2.22 -14.59
N VAL A 16 25.13 -2.88 -13.91
CA VAL A 16 24.32 -3.94 -14.51
C VAL A 16 23.15 -3.29 -15.23
N ARG A 17 23.13 -3.38 -16.56
CA ARG A 17 21.96 -3.02 -17.38
C ARG A 17 20.94 -4.16 -17.26
N SER A 18 19.80 -3.91 -16.65
CA SER A 18 18.65 -4.83 -16.71
C SER A 18 17.79 -4.44 -17.91
N GLY A 19 17.82 -5.25 -18.97
CA GLY A 19 16.88 -5.15 -20.08
C GLY A 19 15.52 -5.71 -19.67
N CYS A 20 14.45 -4.98 -19.97
CA CYS A 20 13.09 -5.48 -19.84
C CYS A 20 12.83 -6.48 -20.98
N SER A 21 12.80 -7.77 -20.66
CA SER A 21 12.30 -8.83 -21.54
C SER A 21 10.97 -9.32 -20.97
N SER A 22 9.91 -9.19 -21.74
CA SER A 22 8.56 -9.66 -21.40
C SER A 22 8.36 -11.06 -21.97
N ASP A 23 8.54 -12.10 -21.16
CA ASP A 23 7.96 -13.42 -21.40
C ASP A 23 6.88 -13.69 -20.33
N PRO A 24 5.62 -13.97 -20.72
CA PRO A 24 4.56 -14.28 -19.78
C PRO A 24 4.61 -15.78 -19.46
N ASP A 25 5.43 -16.18 -18.48
CA ASP A 25 5.33 -17.51 -17.90
C ASP A 25 4.02 -17.63 -17.11
N THR A 26 3.18 -18.58 -17.51
CA THR A 26 1.93 -18.97 -16.86
C THR A 26 2.20 -19.61 -15.49
N HIS A 27 2.51 -18.80 -14.48
CA HIS A 27 2.49 -19.22 -13.09
C HIS A 27 1.05 -19.15 -12.55
N LYS A 28 0.50 -20.30 -12.15
CA LYS A 28 -0.73 -20.32 -11.34
C LYS A 28 -0.46 -19.61 -10.01
N PRO A 29 -1.32 -18.69 -9.57
CA PRO A 29 -1.14 -18.00 -8.29
C PRO A 29 -1.19 -19.01 -7.13
N SER A 30 -0.17 -18.98 -6.27
CA SER A 30 -0.04 -19.87 -5.11
C SER A 30 -0.91 -19.41 -3.95
N ASN A 31 -1.68 -20.33 -3.38
CA ASN A 31 -2.46 -20.12 -2.16
C ASN A 31 -1.50 -20.03 -0.95
N LEU A 32 -1.50 -18.89 -0.25
CA LEU A 32 -0.59 -18.59 0.85
C LEU A 32 -1.10 -19.04 2.23
N SER A 33 -2.08 -19.95 2.29
CA SER A 33 -2.63 -20.46 3.55
C SER A 33 -1.69 -21.37 4.37
N GLY A 34 -0.52 -21.74 3.81
CA GLY A 34 0.43 -22.68 4.43
C GLY A 34 1.86 -22.16 4.58
N LEU A 35 2.07 -20.84 4.72
CA LEU A 35 3.41 -20.26 4.75
C LEU A 35 4.22 -20.67 5.99
N GLN A 36 5.53 -20.88 5.79
CA GLN A 36 6.52 -21.09 6.84
C GLN A 36 7.35 -19.84 7.07
N LYS A 37 7.67 -19.55 8.34
CA LYS A 37 8.39 -18.34 8.74
C LYS A 37 9.91 -18.52 8.68
N LYS A 38 10.62 -17.50 8.20
CA LYS A 38 12.06 -17.29 8.34
C LYS A 38 12.32 -15.92 8.95
N HIS A 39 13.28 -15.86 9.87
CA HIS A 39 13.72 -14.62 10.50
C HIS A 39 15.02 -14.15 9.84
N VAL A 40 15.08 -12.90 9.40
CA VAL A 40 16.24 -12.34 8.72
C VAL A 40 16.64 -11.03 9.40
N GLY A 41 17.79 -11.01 10.07
CA GLY A 41 18.37 -9.77 10.60
C GLY A 41 19.19 -9.06 9.54
N THR A 42 18.99 -7.75 9.34
CA THR A 42 19.75 -6.99 8.34
C THR A 42 20.00 -5.54 8.76
N ASP A 43 21.19 -5.02 8.46
CA ASP A 43 21.49 -3.58 8.33
C ASP A 43 20.99 -3.04 6.97
N LEU A 44 19.72 -3.30 6.60
CA LEU A 44 19.17 -2.77 5.34
C LEU A 44 18.51 -1.41 5.57
N THR A 45 19.09 -0.37 4.97
CA THR A 45 18.32 0.84 4.67
C THR A 45 17.39 0.53 3.50
N ILE A 46 16.10 0.32 3.77
CA ILE A 46 15.10 0.20 2.70
C ILE A 46 14.98 1.57 2.03
N GLN A 47 15.75 1.77 0.96
CA GLN A 47 15.47 2.84 0.00
C GLN A 47 14.47 2.28 -1.00
N THR A 48 13.31 2.93 -1.11
CA THR A 48 12.43 2.75 -2.27
C THR A 48 13.17 3.26 -3.49
N VAL A 49 13.89 2.36 -4.17
CA VAL A 49 14.55 2.66 -5.44
C VAL A 49 13.54 2.37 -6.55
N VAL A 50 12.80 3.39 -6.95
CA VAL A 50 12.20 3.40 -8.29
C VAL A 50 13.30 3.89 -9.24
N GLY A 51 13.55 3.10 -10.28
CA GLY A 51 14.71 3.14 -11.16
C GLY A 51 15.39 4.50 -11.35
N GLY A 52 16.68 4.59 -10.98
CA GLY A 52 17.67 5.47 -11.61
C GLY A 52 17.47 7.00 -11.57
N LEU A 53 16.34 7.54 -11.12
CA LEU A 53 16.13 8.98 -11.06
C LEU A 53 16.89 9.58 -9.88
N LYS A 54 18.02 10.24 -10.18
CA LYS A 54 18.54 11.31 -9.32
C LYS A 54 17.63 12.53 -9.47
N VAL A 55 16.46 12.49 -8.86
CA VAL A 55 15.75 13.72 -8.50
C VAL A 55 15.78 13.79 -6.98
N GLY A 56 16.48 14.79 -6.46
CA GLY A 56 16.59 15.03 -5.03
C GLY A 56 15.25 15.44 -4.44
N TRP A 57 14.42 14.46 -4.10
CA TRP A 57 13.22 14.69 -3.29
C TRP A 57 13.35 13.89 -2.00
N ARG A 58 13.52 14.65 -0.92
CA ARG A 58 13.61 14.14 0.44
C ARG A 58 12.26 14.38 1.10
N TRP A 59 11.31 13.46 0.97
CA TRP A 59 10.12 13.45 1.82
C TRP A 59 9.74 12.01 2.16
N PRO A 60 9.71 11.63 3.44
CA PRO A 60 9.04 10.41 3.83
C PRO A 60 7.55 10.63 3.56
N LYS A 61 6.83 9.60 3.07
CA LYS A 61 5.35 9.56 2.96
C LYS A 61 4.73 10.03 1.62
N GLN A 62 5.31 9.76 0.45
CA GLN A 62 4.57 9.82 -0.84
C GLN A 62 4.18 8.41 -1.30
N SER A 63 2.99 8.28 -1.88
CA SER A 63 2.53 7.05 -2.51
C SER A 63 2.91 7.02 -3.98
N VAL A 64 3.43 5.88 -4.43
CA VAL A 64 3.91 5.67 -5.80
C VAL A 64 3.46 4.29 -6.27
N VAL A 65 3.02 4.17 -7.52
CA VAL A 65 2.79 2.88 -8.18
C VAL A 65 3.47 2.86 -9.54
N LEU A 66 4.04 1.72 -9.90
CA LEU A 66 4.66 1.46 -11.20
C LEU A 66 3.76 0.49 -11.98
N LEU A 67 3.45 0.85 -13.22
CA LEU A 67 2.70 0.03 -14.17
C LEU A 67 3.45 0.04 -15.49
N GLU A 68 3.90 -1.13 -15.95
CA GLU A 68 4.72 -1.25 -17.15
C GLU A 68 5.96 -0.32 -17.09
N CYS A 69 5.94 0.76 -17.88
CA CYS A 69 6.94 1.82 -17.93
C CYS A 69 6.40 3.17 -17.46
N SER A 70 5.27 3.22 -16.75
CA SER A 70 4.70 4.44 -16.19
C SER A 70 4.79 4.43 -14.66
N ILE A 71 5.18 5.57 -14.08
CA ILE A 71 5.22 5.79 -12.64
C ILE A 71 4.14 6.81 -12.31
N PHE A 72 3.26 6.48 -11.37
CA PHE A 72 2.25 7.38 -10.84
C PHE A 72 2.64 7.76 -9.42
N ALA A 73 2.55 9.05 -9.08
CA ALA A 73 2.86 9.51 -7.73
C ALA A 73 1.90 10.61 -7.26
N SER A 74 1.54 10.55 -5.98
CA SER A 74 0.82 11.62 -5.30
C SER A 74 1.68 12.88 -5.19
N CYS A 75 1.16 14.01 -5.64
CA CYS A 75 1.91 15.24 -5.80
C CYS A 75 1.24 16.43 -5.11
N LYS A 76 2.05 17.12 -4.32
CA LYS A 76 1.70 18.35 -3.62
C LYS A 76 2.66 19.46 -4.05
N GLY A 77 2.23 20.26 -5.02
CA GLY A 77 3.02 21.34 -5.59
C GLY A 77 3.08 22.60 -4.72
N ARG A 78 4.10 23.45 -4.94
CA ARG A 78 4.26 24.76 -4.26
C ARG A 78 3.31 25.85 -4.75
N LEU A 79 2.67 25.64 -5.92
CA LEU A 79 1.77 26.59 -6.58
C LEU A 79 0.30 26.13 -6.53
N ASN A 80 -0.09 25.39 -5.49
CA ASN A 80 -1.41 24.78 -5.33
C ASN A 80 -1.80 23.77 -6.43
N GLU A 81 -0.82 23.20 -7.12
CA GLU A 81 -1.04 22.06 -8.02
C GLU A 81 -1.01 20.77 -7.20
N TYR A 82 -2.19 20.32 -6.80
CA TYR A 82 -2.40 19.04 -6.14
C TYR A 82 -2.91 18.03 -7.15
N GLY A 83 -2.48 16.77 -7.05
CA GLY A 83 -2.90 15.76 -8.01
C GLY A 83 -2.02 14.54 -8.05
N ILE A 84 -2.17 13.77 -9.13
CA ILE A 84 -1.33 12.62 -9.44
C ILE A 84 -0.48 12.94 -10.67
N GLY A 85 0.83 12.94 -10.51
CA GLY A 85 1.74 13.03 -11.64
C GLY A 85 1.97 11.67 -12.29
N VAL A 86 2.31 11.69 -13.58
CA VAL A 86 2.68 10.52 -14.37
C VAL A 86 4.05 10.76 -14.99
N TRP A 87 4.96 9.83 -14.79
CA TRP A 87 6.31 9.85 -15.35
C TRP A 87 6.55 8.63 -16.22
N ASP A 88 7.32 8.81 -17.28
CA ASP A 88 7.94 7.69 -17.98
C ASP A 88 9.04 7.10 -17.09
N GLY A 89 8.94 5.81 -16.78
CA GLY A 89 9.87 5.08 -15.94
C GLY A 89 11.22 4.80 -16.62
N THR A 90 11.34 5.01 -17.93
CA THR A 90 12.59 4.83 -18.69
C THR A 90 13.38 6.12 -18.74
N THR A 91 12.75 7.24 -19.12
CA THR A 91 13.41 8.55 -19.27
C THR A 91 13.40 9.35 -17.98
N GLY A 92 12.41 9.12 -17.12
CA GLY A 92 12.16 9.92 -15.92
C GLY A 92 11.46 11.25 -16.19
N ASP A 93 10.99 11.48 -17.41
CA ASP A 93 10.27 12.70 -17.76
C ASP A 93 8.82 12.64 -17.30
N GLN A 94 8.29 13.77 -16.85
CA GLN A 94 6.87 13.87 -16.54
C GLN A 94 6.07 13.90 -17.85
N THR A 95 5.26 12.87 -18.05
CA THR A 95 4.44 12.70 -19.26
C THR A 95 2.99 13.13 -19.04
N GLY A 96 2.55 13.26 -17.80
CA GLY A 96 1.20 13.66 -17.46
C GLY A 96 1.02 14.20 -16.06
N PHE A 97 -0.15 14.80 -15.84
CA PHE A 97 -0.62 15.20 -14.53
C PHE A 97 -2.16 15.17 -14.51
N PHE A 98 -2.71 14.60 -13.45
CA PHE A 98 -4.13 14.61 -13.14
C PHE A 98 -4.34 15.57 -11.97
N TYR A 99 -4.90 16.74 -12.26
CA TYR A 99 -5.19 17.75 -11.25
C TYR A 99 -6.31 17.30 -10.32
N GLU A 100 -6.14 17.55 -9.03
CA GLU A 100 -7.13 17.31 -7.99
C GLU A 100 -8.41 18.10 -8.24
N PRO A 101 -9.56 17.43 -8.45
CA PRO A 101 -10.84 18.10 -8.51
C PRO A 101 -11.35 18.50 -7.12
N PRO A 102 -12.27 19.47 -7.01
CA PRO A 102 -12.91 19.82 -5.74
C PRO A 102 -13.49 18.58 -5.02
N GLY A 103 -13.23 18.46 -3.72
CA GLY A 103 -13.72 17.34 -2.91
C GLY A 103 -12.90 16.05 -3.01
N CYS A 104 -11.77 16.06 -3.71
CA CYS A 104 -10.76 14.99 -3.68
C CYS A 104 -9.54 15.44 -2.86
N ALA A 105 -8.72 14.49 -2.43
CA ALA A 105 -7.45 14.75 -1.73
C ALA A 105 -6.29 13.99 -2.39
N LEU A 106 -6.22 14.07 -3.73
CA LEU A 106 -5.28 13.30 -4.55
C LEU A 106 -3.81 13.63 -4.27
N GLY A 107 -3.49 14.90 -4.01
CA GLY A 107 -2.12 15.34 -3.78
C GLY A 107 -1.52 14.86 -2.46
N ASP A 108 -2.39 14.48 -1.52
CA ASP A 108 -2.03 13.93 -0.22
C ASP A 108 -2.21 12.41 -0.14
N ALA A 109 -2.54 11.69 -1.22
CA ALA A 109 -2.77 10.25 -1.19
C ALA A 109 -1.61 9.47 -0.56
N ASP A 110 -1.94 8.58 0.38
CA ASP A 110 -1.00 7.66 1.03
C ASP A 110 -1.05 6.24 0.46
N LYS A 111 -2.06 5.94 -0.35
CA LYS A 111 -2.14 4.69 -1.12
C LYS A 111 -2.52 4.96 -2.57
N LEU A 112 -1.70 4.43 -3.49
CA LEU A 112 -2.03 4.28 -4.90
C LEU A 112 -2.11 2.80 -5.25
N GLN A 113 -3.07 2.44 -6.10
CA GLN A 113 -3.18 1.08 -6.63
C GLN A 113 -3.76 1.12 -8.04
N TRP A 114 -3.05 0.54 -9.00
CA TRP A 114 -3.57 0.37 -10.35
C TRP A 114 -4.55 -0.81 -10.41
N LEU A 115 -5.68 -0.63 -11.08
CA LEU A 115 -6.72 -1.64 -11.25
C LEU A 115 -6.80 -2.07 -12.72
N ASP A 116 -6.21 -3.22 -13.05
CA ASP A 116 -6.15 -3.69 -14.44
C ASP A 116 -7.52 -3.94 -15.05
N GLY A 117 -8.46 -4.48 -14.27
CA GLY A 117 -9.79 -4.84 -14.74
C GLY A 117 -10.61 -3.64 -15.25
N THR A 118 -10.43 -2.47 -14.64
CA THR A 118 -11.12 -1.23 -15.02
C THR A 118 -10.21 -0.24 -15.75
N ARG A 119 -8.89 -0.47 -15.73
CA ARG A 119 -7.83 0.44 -16.20
C ARG A 119 -7.91 1.81 -15.51
N THR A 120 -8.13 1.79 -14.20
CA THR A 120 -8.24 2.99 -13.38
C THR A 120 -7.20 2.96 -12.27
N LEU A 121 -6.76 4.14 -11.83
CA LEU A 121 -5.92 4.28 -10.66
C LEU A 121 -6.78 4.59 -9.43
N MET A 122 -6.70 3.76 -8.39
CA MET A 122 -7.20 4.11 -7.07
C MET A 122 -6.21 5.04 -6.38
N ALA A 123 -6.71 6.17 -5.89
CA ALA A 123 -6.00 7.06 -4.99
C ALA A 123 -6.78 7.15 -3.68
N ALA A 124 -6.10 6.84 -2.58
CA ALA A 124 -6.67 6.83 -1.24
C ALA A 124 -5.84 7.73 -0.32
N THR A 125 -6.56 8.54 0.47
CA THR A 125 -6.02 9.45 1.49
C THR A 125 -6.74 9.14 2.78
N MET A 126 -6.04 8.55 3.75
CA MET A 126 -6.67 7.97 4.94
C MET A 126 -6.43 8.78 6.21
N PHE A 127 -7.30 8.60 7.21
CA PHE A 127 -7.04 9.08 8.56
C PHE A 127 -5.78 8.37 9.15
N PRO A 128 -4.93 9.04 9.94
CA PRO A 128 -5.01 10.43 10.43
C PRO A 128 -4.28 11.45 9.54
N ARG A 129 -3.88 11.07 8.32
CA ARG A 129 -3.15 11.97 7.44
C ARG A 129 -4.02 13.16 7.00
N ALA A 130 -5.31 12.91 6.83
CA ALA A 130 -6.34 13.93 6.66
C ALA A 130 -7.39 13.77 7.75
N ASP A 131 -8.15 14.84 8.01
CA ASP A 131 -9.28 14.85 8.96
C ASP A 131 -10.43 13.91 8.51
N SER A 132 -10.41 13.49 7.25
CA SER A 132 -11.40 12.63 6.63
C SER A 132 -10.74 11.69 5.62
N SER A 133 -11.33 10.53 5.42
CA SER A 133 -10.85 9.51 4.50
C SER A 133 -11.46 9.74 3.13
N PHE A 134 -10.63 9.79 2.10
CA PHE A 134 -11.04 9.95 0.71
C PHE A 134 -10.53 8.78 -0.13
N ILE A 135 -11.38 8.29 -1.02
CA ILE A 135 -10.99 7.30 -2.03
C ILE A 135 -11.54 7.77 -3.37
N SER A 136 -10.70 7.80 -4.39
CA SER A 136 -11.08 8.16 -5.76
C SER A 136 -10.54 7.13 -6.75
N LEU A 137 -11.34 6.78 -7.76
CA LEU A 137 -10.90 6.04 -8.93
C LEU A 137 -10.75 6.99 -10.12
N LEU A 138 -9.53 7.05 -10.67
CA LEU A 138 -9.14 7.96 -11.74
C LEU A 138 -9.05 7.19 -13.06
N ASP A 139 -9.72 7.66 -14.09
CA ASP A 139 -9.50 7.22 -15.46
C ASP A 139 -8.64 8.26 -16.19
N PHE A 140 -7.40 7.89 -16.51
CA PHE A 140 -6.44 8.77 -17.18
C PHE A 140 -6.72 8.94 -18.68
N ARG A 141 -7.51 8.05 -19.29
CA ARG A 141 -7.88 8.14 -20.72
C ARG A 141 -8.79 9.35 -20.94
N ASP A 142 -9.75 9.51 -20.05
CA ASP A 142 -10.76 10.57 -20.10
C ASP A 142 -10.48 11.71 -19.10
N LYS A 143 -9.39 11.59 -18.32
CA LYS A 143 -8.99 12.52 -17.25
C LYS A 143 -10.14 12.84 -16.29
N ASN A 144 -10.86 11.80 -15.87
CA ASN A 144 -12.04 11.94 -15.03
C ASN A 144 -11.94 11.09 -13.74
N VAL A 145 -12.64 11.55 -12.70
CA VAL A 145 -12.91 10.75 -11.51
C VAL A 145 -14.17 9.94 -11.80
N VAL A 146 -14.02 8.64 -11.99
CA VAL A 146 -15.14 7.75 -12.37
C VAL A 146 -15.91 7.22 -11.15
N TRP A 147 -15.30 7.29 -9.98
CA TRP A 147 -15.93 6.94 -8.71
C TRP A 147 -15.19 7.63 -7.56
N SER A 148 -15.91 8.04 -6.52
CA SER A 148 -15.31 8.56 -5.29
C SER A 148 -16.14 8.22 -4.06
N TRP A 149 -15.48 8.22 -2.91
CA TRP A 149 -16.07 8.06 -1.59
C TRP A 149 -15.35 8.93 -0.57
N CYS A 150 -16.11 9.41 0.42
CA CYS A 150 -15.63 10.18 1.56
C CYS A 150 -16.39 9.76 2.82
N ASP A 151 -15.72 9.74 3.97
CA ASP A 151 -16.36 9.46 5.27
C ASP A 151 -17.06 10.68 5.90
N VAL A 152 -16.96 11.88 5.29
CA VAL A 152 -17.68 13.09 5.70
C VAL A 152 -19.20 12.91 5.54
N GLY A 153 -19.95 13.20 6.60
CA GLY A 153 -21.42 13.15 6.58
C GLY A 153 -22.02 11.76 6.84
N THR A 154 -21.20 10.79 7.26
CA THR A 154 -21.68 9.49 7.72
C THR A 154 -22.49 9.67 9.02
N PRO A 155 -23.68 9.03 9.21
CA PRO A 155 -24.53 9.27 10.38
C PRO A 155 -23.81 9.02 11.72
N ALA A 156 -24.12 9.83 12.75
CA ALA A 156 -23.47 9.87 14.07
C ALA A 156 -23.26 8.55 14.83
N SER A 157 -23.93 7.45 14.47
CA SER A 157 -23.67 6.12 15.05
C SER A 157 -22.49 5.37 14.41
N LEU A 158 -22.02 5.85 13.25
CA LEU A 158 -20.88 5.34 12.49
C LEU A 158 -19.71 6.34 12.45
N GLU A 159 -19.91 7.58 12.92
CA GLU A 159 -18.90 8.66 12.99
C GLU A 159 -17.63 8.23 13.74
N ASP A 160 -17.73 7.25 14.64
CA ASP A 160 -16.57 6.77 15.39
C ASP A 160 -15.59 5.93 14.56
N LYS A 161 -15.91 5.49 13.33
CA LYS A 161 -15.06 4.59 12.52
C LYS A 161 -14.41 5.33 11.35
N HIS A 162 -13.13 5.66 11.50
CA HIS A 162 -12.32 6.23 10.42
C HIS A 162 -11.58 5.13 9.67
N ALA A 163 -11.67 5.13 8.35
CA ALA A 163 -10.83 4.25 7.54
C ALA A 163 -9.37 4.70 7.63
N VAL A 164 -8.47 3.77 7.93
CA VAL A 164 -7.03 4.03 8.09
C VAL A 164 -6.19 3.39 6.99
N HIS A 165 -6.78 2.47 6.23
CA HIS A 165 -6.18 1.91 5.03
C HIS A 165 -7.26 1.32 4.11
N ALA A 166 -6.96 1.29 2.80
CA ALA A 166 -7.83 0.68 1.79
C ALA A 166 -7.04 -0.15 0.78
N ILE A 167 -7.69 -1.17 0.24
CA ILE A 167 -7.20 -1.95 -0.89
C ILE A 167 -8.37 -2.29 -1.82
N ALA A 168 -8.20 -2.07 -3.11
CA ALA A 168 -9.13 -2.59 -4.10
C ALA A 168 -9.00 -4.11 -4.21
N MET A 169 -10.14 -4.78 -4.28
CA MET A 169 -10.20 -6.22 -4.43
C MET A 169 -9.89 -6.61 -5.89
N GLU A 170 -9.26 -7.78 -6.08
CA GLU A 170 -8.88 -8.29 -7.41
C GLU A 170 -10.08 -8.52 -8.34
N ASP A 171 -11.28 -8.68 -7.78
CA ASP A 171 -12.52 -8.81 -8.56
C ASP A 171 -12.94 -7.52 -9.28
N GLY A 172 -12.30 -6.39 -8.94
CA GLY A 172 -12.56 -5.07 -9.50
C GLY A 172 -13.94 -4.50 -9.17
N ARG A 173 -14.65 -5.07 -8.20
CA ARG A 173 -16.04 -4.69 -7.86
C ARG A 173 -16.17 -4.06 -6.48
N SER A 174 -15.16 -4.23 -5.63
CA SER A 174 -15.20 -3.69 -4.28
C SER A 174 -13.86 -3.18 -3.80
N ILE A 175 -13.91 -2.27 -2.83
CA ILE A 175 -12.76 -1.80 -2.08
C ILE A 175 -12.95 -2.26 -0.64
N CYS A 176 -11.95 -2.95 -0.10
CA CYS A 176 -11.89 -3.26 1.32
C CYS A 176 -11.20 -2.11 2.06
N VAL A 177 -11.81 -1.69 3.16
CA VAL A 177 -11.26 -0.70 4.09
C VAL A 177 -11.10 -1.32 5.47
N ILE A 178 -10.15 -0.82 6.25
CA ILE A 178 -9.99 -1.19 7.66
C ILE A 178 -9.99 0.09 8.49
N ASN A 179 -10.62 0.04 9.67
CA ASN A 179 -10.69 1.20 10.56
C ASN A 179 -9.63 1.14 11.68
N GLN A 180 -9.61 2.16 12.52
CA GLN A 180 -8.70 2.26 13.66
C GLN A 180 -8.94 1.21 14.77
N TYR A 181 -10.04 0.45 14.68
CA TYR A 181 -10.42 -0.64 15.59
C TYR A 181 -10.28 -2.03 14.95
N ASP A 182 -9.58 -2.11 13.81
CA ASP A 182 -9.30 -3.36 13.10
C ASP A 182 -10.56 -4.05 12.50
N ASP A 183 -11.69 -3.32 12.41
CA ASP A 183 -12.88 -3.80 11.70
C ASP A 183 -12.70 -3.62 10.18
N LEU A 184 -13.03 -4.67 9.43
CA LEU A 184 -13.04 -4.62 7.96
C LEU A 184 -14.38 -4.07 7.47
N GLY A 185 -14.34 -3.25 6.44
CA GLY A 185 -15.49 -2.73 5.72
C GLY A 185 -15.34 -2.92 4.22
N PHE A 186 -16.46 -2.92 3.50
CA PHE A 186 -16.46 -3.08 2.05
C PHE A 186 -17.31 -1.99 1.40
N LEU A 187 -16.73 -1.35 0.39
CA LEU A 187 -17.37 -0.40 -0.51
C LEU A 187 -17.65 -1.11 -1.83
N ASP A 188 -18.86 -0.96 -2.37
CA ASP A 188 -19.26 -1.52 -3.66
C ASP A 188 -19.06 -0.47 -4.76
N LEU A 189 -18.16 -0.73 -5.71
CA LEU A 189 -17.82 0.20 -6.79
C LEU A 189 -18.97 0.40 -7.79
N ARG A 190 -19.98 -0.46 -7.78
CA ARG A 190 -21.19 -0.30 -8.61
C ARG A 190 -22.20 0.68 -8.02
N SER A 191 -22.03 1.07 -6.76
CA SER A 191 -22.89 2.01 -6.07
C SER A 191 -22.12 3.30 -5.77
N SER A 192 -22.60 4.43 -6.29
CA SER A 192 -22.05 5.76 -5.99
C SER A 192 -22.63 6.36 -4.69
N ALA A 193 -23.65 5.73 -4.11
CA ALA A 193 -24.34 6.20 -2.90
C ALA A 193 -24.17 5.26 -1.69
N GLY A 194 -23.29 4.26 -1.80
CA GLY A 194 -23.11 3.25 -0.77
C GLY A 194 -22.17 3.69 0.34
N GLY A 195 -22.64 3.64 1.59
CA GLY A 195 -21.77 3.69 2.75
C GLY A 195 -20.94 2.41 2.91
N VAL A 196 -19.92 2.46 3.77
CA VAL A 196 -19.09 1.29 4.08
C VAL A 196 -19.94 0.22 4.77
N ARG A 197 -19.97 -0.99 4.21
CA ARG A 197 -20.57 -2.16 4.87
C ARG A 197 -19.54 -2.76 5.83
N TRP A 198 -19.53 -2.25 7.07
CA TRP A 198 -18.66 -2.76 8.12
C TRP A 198 -19.04 -4.20 8.52
N ARG A 199 -18.05 -5.09 8.53
CA ARG A 199 -18.14 -6.39 9.20
C ARG A 199 -17.60 -6.19 10.62
N SER A 200 -18.49 -6.25 11.60
CA SER A 200 -18.08 -6.19 13.00
C SER A 200 -17.19 -7.39 13.33
N ARG A 201 -15.96 -7.13 13.78
CA ARG A 201 -15.16 -8.13 14.49
C ARG A 201 -14.79 -7.72 15.91
N SER A 202 -15.12 -6.51 16.32
CA SER A 202 -14.98 -6.09 17.71
C SER A 202 -16.01 -6.77 18.63
N LYS A 203 -15.62 -7.91 19.23
CA LYS A 203 -15.73 -7.98 20.69
C LYS A 203 -14.79 -6.89 21.18
N LEU A 204 -15.36 -5.81 21.69
CA LEU A 204 -14.70 -4.63 22.25
C LEU A 204 -13.54 -5.04 23.19
N MET A 205 -12.38 -5.37 22.65
CA MET A 205 -11.13 -5.29 23.37
C MET A 205 -10.88 -3.79 23.40
N SER A 206 -11.30 -3.17 24.49
CA SER A 206 -10.85 -1.84 24.87
C SER A 206 -9.35 -1.79 24.58
N ARG A 207 -8.94 -1.05 23.53
CA ARG A 207 -7.60 -0.49 23.54
C ARG A 207 -7.59 0.36 24.79
N LYS A 208 -7.11 -0.22 25.89
CA LYS A 208 -6.56 0.55 26.99
C LYS A 208 -5.63 1.51 26.26
N LYS A 209 -5.81 2.82 26.45
CA LYS A 209 -4.89 3.84 25.93
C LYS A 209 -3.51 3.53 26.50
N VAL A 210 -2.81 2.58 25.89
CA VAL A 210 -1.39 2.42 26.02
C VAL A 210 -0.83 3.68 25.39
N HIS A 211 0.14 4.24 26.10
CA HIS A 211 0.75 5.54 25.87
C HIS A 211 1.06 5.81 24.39
N ALA A 212 1.26 7.09 24.08
CA ALA A 212 1.62 7.65 22.78
C ALA A 212 2.97 7.15 22.21
N GLU A 213 3.15 5.84 22.13
CA GLU A 213 4.09 5.18 21.24
C GLU A 213 3.47 5.12 19.84
N GLU A 214 4.35 5.19 18.84
CA GLU A 214 4.05 5.32 17.42
C GLU A 214 3.10 4.19 16.98
N THR A 215 1.79 4.45 17.01
CA THR A 215 0.77 3.43 16.76
C THR A 215 0.80 3.05 15.29
N CYS A 216 1.26 1.84 14.97
CA CYS A 216 1.18 1.33 13.61
C CYS A 216 -0.27 0.96 13.27
N TYR A 217 -0.85 1.72 12.34
CA TYR A 217 -2.21 1.48 11.85
C TYR A 217 -2.26 0.21 11.00
N PRO A 218 -3.36 -0.55 11.08
CA PRO A 218 -3.53 -1.76 10.30
C PRO A 218 -3.41 -1.48 8.79
N LYS A 219 -2.78 -2.41 8.08
CA LYS A 219 -2.55 -2.38 6.64
C LYS A 219 -3.31 -3.50 5.96
N LEU A 220 -3.62 -3.30 4.68
CA LEU A 220 -4.32 -4.28 3.84
C LEU A 220 -3.51 -4.58 2.59
N ALA A 221 -3.56 -5.84 2.17
CA ALA A 221 -3.09 -6.26 0.85
C ALA A 221 -4.01 -7.35 0.29
N THR A 222 -4.02 -7.49 -1.03
CA THR A 222 -4.70 -8.57 -1.73
C THR A 222 -3.68 -9.34 -2.56
N HIS A 223 -3.84 -10.66 -2.59
CA HIS A 223 -3.02 -11.53 -3.43
C HIS A 223 -3.77 -12.84 -3.68
N ALA A 224 -3.90 -13.23 -4.95
CA ALA A 224 -4.48 -14.51 -5.36
C ALA A 224 -5.90 -14.75 -4.83
N GLY A 225 -6.74 -13.71 -4.82
CA GLY A 225 -8.10 -13.74 -4.29
C GLY A 225 -8.19 -13.79 -2.76
N GLN A 226 -7.06 -13.70 -2.05
CA GLN A 226 -7.00 -13.63 -0.59
C GLN A 226 -6.83 -12.18 -0.14
N LEU A 227 -7.43 -11.83 0.99
CA LEU A 227 -7.27 -10.54 1.65
C LEU A 227 -6.40 -10.73 2.89
N PHE A 228 -5.43 -9.86 3.07
CA PHE A 228 -4.51 -9.85 4.21
C PHE A 228 -4.73 -8.56 5.00
N ALA A 229 -4.80 -8.66 6.32
CA ALA A 229 -4.89 -7.51 7.21
C ALA A 229 -3.89 -7.63 8.35
N SER A 230 -3.02 -6.63 8.53
CA SER A 230 -2.15 -6.56 9.70
C SER A 230 -2.93 -6.02 10.90
N THR A 231 -2.67 -6.56 12.08
CA THR A 231 -3.23 -6.11 13.35
C THR A 231 -2.23 -6.46 14.45
N ASN A 232 -1.66 -5.44 15.09
CA ASN A 232 -0.55 -5.60 16.03
C ASN A 232 0.61 -6.37 15.39
N ASP A 233 1.04 -7.47 16.00
CA ASP A 233 2.13 -8.36 15.59
C ASP A 233 1.70 -9.45 14.58
N ALA A 234 0.47 -9.41 14.08
CA ALA A 234 -0.12 -10.49 13.30
C ALA A 234 -0.68 -10.03 11.96
N ILE A 235 -0.73 -10.95 11.00
CA ILE A 235 -1.43 -10.80 9.73
C ILE A 235 -2.52 -11.86 9.63
N SER A 236 -3.77 -11.40 9.55
CA SER A 236 -4.92 -12.26 9.32
C SER A 236 -5.18 -12.44 7.83
N VAL A 237 -5.48 -13.67 7.41
CA VAL A 237 -5.76 -14.04 6.02
C VAL A 237 -7.24 -14.42 5.88
N PHE A 238 -7.90 -13.80 4.91
CA PHE A 238 -9.31 -14.00 4.58
C PHE A 238 -9.45 -14.55 3.19
N THR A 239 -10.31 -15.55 3.02
CA THR A 239 -10.54 -16.17 1.72
C THR A 239 -12.03 -16.43 1.46
N GLY A 240 -12.35 -16.69 0.19
CA GLY A 240 -13.71 -16.96 -0.26
C GLY A 240 -14.57 -15.70 -0.44
N PRO A 241 -15.80 -15.86 -0.94
CA PRO A 241 -16.70 -14.74 -1.27
C PRO A 241 -17.13 -13.95 -0.03
N ASP A 242 -17.14 -14.60 1.13
CA ASP A 242 -17.46 -13.98 2.40
C ASP A 242 -16.22 -13.46 3.15
N HIS A 243 -15.02 -13.56 2.57
CA HIS A 243 -13.78 -13.17 3.23
C HIS A 243 -13.71 -13.71 4.66
N ALA A 244 -13.97 -15.01 4.83
CA ALA A 244 -13.91 -15.68 6.12
C ALA A 244 -12.44 -15.79 6.58
N LEU A 245 -12.20 -15.59 7.88
CA LEU A 245 -10.87 -15.76 8.46
C LEU A 245 -10.44 -17.23 8.32
N THR A 246 -9.33 -17.48 7.62
CA THR A 246 -8.81 -18.84 7.43
C THR A 246 -7.51 -19.10 8.17
N SER A 247 -6.65 -18.09 8.30
CA SER A 247 -5.39 -18.24 9.02
C SER A 247 -4.93 -16.92 9.64
N THR A 248 -4.04 -17.02 10.60
CA THR A 248 -3.36 -15.89 11.21
C THR A 248 -1.87 -16.20 11.28
N LEU A 249 -1.08 -15.40 10.59
CA LEU A 249 0.36 -15.41 10.65
C LEU A 249 0.76 -14.53 11.83
N ARG A 250 1.46 -15.07 12.82
CA ARG A 250 1.95 -14.29 13.96
C ARG A 250 3.44 -14.04 13.83
N GLY A 251 3.83 -12.79 14.06
CA GLY A 251 5.21 -12.37 14.12
C GLY A 251 5.91 -12.84 15.40
N SER A 252 7.20 -12.53 15.51
CA SER A 252 8.00 -12.69 16.74
C SER A 252 8.20 -11.33 17.40
N ASP A 253 9.02 -11.30 18.46
CA ASP A 253 9.27 -10.23 19.44
C ASP A 253 9.55 -8.79 18.93
N GLY A 254 9.44 -8.49 17.63
CA GLY A 254 9.65 -7.16 17.03
C GLY A 254 8.47 -6.20 17.15
N GLY A 255 7.46 -6.47 17.99
CA GLY A 255 6.35 -5.53 18.18
C GLY A 255 5.36 -5.47 17.00
N ALA A 256 4.72 -4.31 16.84
CA ALA A 256 3.61 -4.10 15.89
C ALA A 256 4.09 -3.98 14.43
N ILE A 257 3.34 -4.59 13.51
CA ILE A 257 3.59 -4.51 12.06
C ILE A 257 3.14 -3.15 11.53
N CYS A 258 4.07 -2.42 10.90
CA CYS A 258 3.81 -1.09 10.33
C CYS A 258 3.52 -1.13 8.83
N ASP A 259 4.11 -2.08 8.14
CA ASP A 259 3.80 -2.34 6.74
C ASP A 259 4.08 -3.79 6.38
N PHE A 260 3.46 -4.26 5.31
CA PHE A 260 3.80 -5.57 4.76
C PHE A 260 3.58 -5.59 3.24
N SER A 261 4.35 -6.44 2.57
CA SER A 261 4.29 -6.61 1.13
C SER A 261 4.24 -8.08 0.78
N ILE A 262 3.57 -8.38 -0.33
CA ILE A 262 3.46 -9.74 -0.89
C ILE A 262 4.09 -9.71 -2.27
N GLY A 263 5.05 -10.59 -2.49
CA GLY A 263 5.74 -10.71 -3.77
C GLY A 263 5.93 -12.18 -4.12
N GLY A 264 5.32 -12.62 -5.21
CA GLY A 264 5.36 -14.02 -5.63
C GLY A 264 4.78 -14.95 -4.54
N ASP A 265 5.61 -15.83 -4.02
CA ASP A 265 5.25 -16.82 -3.00
C ASP A 265 5.63 -16.42 -1.57
N ARG A 266 6.02 -15.14 -1.37
CA ARG A 266 6.53 -14.63 -0.10
C ARG A 266 5.75 -13.42 0.41
N LEU A 267 5.62 -13.36 1.73
CA LEU A 267 5.11 -12.21 2.46
C LEU A 267 6.22 -11.66 3.35
N PHE A 268 6.42 -10.34 3.32
CA PHE A 268 7.38 -9.61 4.14
C PHE A 268 6.62 -8.67 5.07
N ALA A 269 6.85 -8.73 6.38
CA ALA A 269 6.29 -7.76 7.34
C ALA A 269 7.39 -6.93 8.00
N LEU A 270 7.25 -5.62 7.94
CA LEU A 270 8.10 -4.65 8.60
C LEU A 270 7.49 -4.29 9.95
N HIS A 271 8.30 -4.37 11.00
CA HIS A 271 7.89 -4.06 12.36
C HIS A 271 8.28 -2.63 12.79
N ASN A 272 7.61 -2.11 13.82
CA ASN A 272 7.92 -0.80 14.42
C ASN A 272 9.20 -0.83 15.26
N GLU A 273 9.46 -1.97 15.89
CA GLU A 273 10.57 -2.21 16.79
C GLU A 273 11.55 -3.17 16.14
N GLU A 274 12.84 -2.92 16.39
CA GLU A 274 13.95 -3.66 15.82
C GLU A 274 14.05 -3.49 14.29
N ASN A 275 15.25 -3.35 13.74
CA ASN A 275 15.47 -3.27 12.28
C ASN A 275 15.29 -4.65 11.63
N VAL A 276 14.13 -5.27 11.84
CA VAL A 276 13.82 -6.66 11.54
C VAL A 276 12.55 -6.72 10.68
N PHE A 277 12.53 -7.67 9.77
CA PHE A 277 11.33 -8.05 9.06
C PHE A 277 11.12 -9.56 9.13
N ASP A 278 9.86 -9.95 9.27
CA ASP A 278 9.47 -11.36 9.19
C ASP A 278 9.18 -11.72 7.73
N VAL A 279 9.64 -12.91 7.32
CA VAL A 279 9.35 -13.46 5.99
C VAL A 279 8.56 -14.74 6.16
N TRP A 280 7.44 -14.85 5.46
CA TRP A 280 6.67 -16.08 5.33
C TRP A 280 6.74 -16.56 3.88
N GLU A 281 7.12 -17.81 3.66
CA GLU A 281 7.33 -18.40 2.32
C GLU A 281 6.51 -19.68 2.15
N THR A 282 6.07 -19.96 0.93
CA THR A 282 5.37 -21.23 0.64
C THR A 282 6.39 -22.37 0.74
N PRO A 283 6.10 -23.47 1.46
CA PRO A 283 7.02 -24.59 1.53
C PRO A 283 7.30 -25.13 0.12
N PRO A 284 8.57 -25.47 -0.20
CA PRO A 284 8.91 -26.03 -1.49
C PRO A 284 8.13 -27.34 -1.71
N PRO A 285 7.78 -27.68 -2.96
CA PRO A 285 7.16 -28.96 -3.26
C PRO A 285 7.99 -30.13 -2.69
N PRO A 286 7.35 -31.21 -2.22
CA PRO A 286 8.09 -32.40 -1.80
C PRO A 286 8.97 -32.87 -2.96
N ILE A 287 10.25 -33.12 -2.68
CA ILE A 287 11.15 -33.77 -3.65
C ILE A 287 10.70 -35.23 -3.75
N ILE A 288 10.24 -35.65 -4.93
CA ILE A 288 9.84 -37.04 -5.24
C ILE A 288 11.07 -37.84 -5.69
#